data_AF-A0A2N1V624-F1
#
_entry.id   AF-A0A2N1V624-F1
#
_cell.length_a   1.000
_cell.length_b   1.000
_cell.length_c   1.000
_cell.angle_alpha   90.00
_cell.angle_beta   90.00
_cell.angle_gamma   90.00
#
_symmetry.space_group_name_H-M   'P 1'
#
loop_
_entity.id
_entity.type
_entity.pdbx_description
1 polymer ?
#
loop_
_entity_poly.entity_id
_entity_poly.type
_entity_poly.pdbx_seq_one_letter_code
_entity_poly.pdbx_strand_id
1 'polypeptide(L)'
;MEKVEILSGKKRNKLIGYILTIALFTLLFSSFTNDSNATHLTGELATKNDIIKSTIITLFVGLPMLGFFFGLFVNLFPYKKAKFSEKYLRSSLYTILVLESLFFIGTFIGSVREFFQ
;
A
#
# COMPACT_ATOMS: atom_id res chain seq x y z
N MET A 1 -10.53 29.59 7.62
CA MET A 1 -9.34 28.78 7.95
C MET A 1 -9.83 27.44 8.45
N GLU A 2 -9.68 26.39 7.65
CA GLU A 2 -10.08 25.03 8.03
C GLU A 2 -9.18 24.55 9.19
N LYS A 3 -9.79 24.08 10.29
CA LYS A 3 -9.04 23.53 11.42
C LYS A 3 -8.36 22.25 10.95
N VAL A 4 -7.03 22.27 10.89
CA VAL A 4 -6.24 21.06 10.66
C VAL A 4 -6.47 20.14 11.85
N GLU A 5 -7.29 19.12 11.68
CA GLU A 5 -7.58 18.13 12.72
C GLU A 5 -6.30 17.31 12.97
N ILE A 6 -5.75 17.44 14.17
CA ILE A 6 -4.53 16.76 14.59
C ILE A 6 -4.82 15.26 14.71
N LEU A 7 -4.02 14.43 14.05
CA LEU A 7 -4.16 12.98 14.15
C LEU A 7 -3.67 12.50 15.52
N SER A 8 -4.60 12.16 16.43
CA SER A 8 -4.22 11.63 17.74
C SER A 8 -3.42 10.31 17.58
N GLY A 9 -2.50 10.04 18.50
CA GLY A 9 -1.67 8.82 18.45
C GLY A 9 -2.49 7.53 18.33
N LYS A 10 -3.68 7.51 18.94
CA LYS A 10 -4.62 6.37 18.84
C LYS A 10 -5.17 6.19 17.42
N LYS A 11 -5.55 7.29 16.74
CA LYS A 11 -6.01 7.23 15.34
C LYS A 11 -4.89 6.81 14.39
N ARG A 12 -3.66 7.32 14.62
CA ARG A 12 -2.47 6.95 13.84
C ARG A 12 -2.18 5.45 13.92
N ASN A 13 -2.10 4.91 15.12
CA ASN A 13 -1.79 3.49 15.31
C ASN A 13 -2.89 2.60 14.71
N LYS A 14 -4.15 3.06 14.75
CA LYS A 14 -5.27 2.39 14.09
C LYS A 14 -5.12 2.35 12.55
N LEU A 15 -4.71 3.45 11.92
CA LEU A 15 -4.44 3.48 10.47
C LEU A 15 -3.29 2.55 10.09
N ILE A 16 -2.20 2.55 10.86
CA ILE A 16 -1.08 1.62 10.65
C ILE A 16 -1.57 0.17 10.77
N GLY A 17 -2.40 -0.12 11.78
CA GLY A 17 -3.03 -1.44 11.92
C GLY A 17 -3.85 -1.85 10.71
N TYR A 18 -4.63 -0.94 10.12
CA TYR A 18 -5.37 -1.20 8.88
C TYR A 18 -4.46 -1.46 7.68
N ILE A 19 -3.42 -0.64 7.50
CA ILE A 19 -2.40 -0.84 6.45
C ILE A 19 -1.79 -2.24 6.56
N LEU A 20 -1.32 -2.61 7.76
CA LEU A 20 -0.71 -3.92 7.99
C LEU A 20 -1.69 -5.07 7.77
N THR A 21 -2.95 -4.89 8.18
CA THR A 21 -3.99 -5.90 7.99
C THR A 21 -4.28 -6.11 6.51
N ILE A 22 -4.42 -5.03 5.73
CA ILE A 22 -4.63 -5.10 4.28
C ILE A 22 -3.42 -5.77 3.62
N ALA A 23 -2.19 -5.35 3.93
CA ALA A 23 -0.98 -5.94 3.38
C ALA A 23 -0.88 -7.46 3.66
N LEU A 24 -1.24 -7.89 4.87
CA LEU A 24 -1.27 -9.32 5.23
C LEU A 24 -2.33 -10.09 4.43
N PHE A 25 -3.54 -9.55 4.28
CA PHE A 25 -4.55 -10.17 3.45
C PHE A 25 -4.11 -10.25 1.99
N THR A 26 -3.55 -9.18 1.44
CA THR A 26 -2.99 -9.18 0.08
C THR A 26 -1.97 -10.30 -0.10
N LEU A 27 -1.06 -10.49 0.87
CA LEU A 27 -0.07 -11.56 0.82
C LEU A 27 -0.71 -12.95 0.81
N LEU A 28 -1.72 -13.17 1.65
CA LEU A 28 -2.48 -14.42 1.67
C LEU A 28 -3.13 -14.68 0.32
N PHE A 29 -3.84 -13.71 -0.25
CA PHE A 29 -4.47 -13.84 -1.57
C PHE A 29 -3.45 -14.06 -2.69
N SER A 30 -2.30 -13.38 -2.66
CA SER A 30 -1.23 -13.58 -3.66
C SER A 30 -0.61 -14.98 -3.61
N SER A 31 -0.70 -15.68 -2.47
CA SER A 31 -0.18 -17.04 -2.35
C SER A 31 -1.06 -18.07 -3.07
N PHE A 32 -2.35 -17.74 -3.23
CA PHE A 32 -3.34 -18.54 -3.96
C PHE A 32 -3.31 -18.28 -5.47
N THR A 33 -2.82 -17.11 -5.91
CA THR A 33 -2.63 -16.84 -7.34
C THR A 33 -1.44 -17.60 -7.88
N ASN A 34 -1.67 -18.47 -8.85
CA ASN A 34 -0.64 -19.13 -9.63
C ASN A 34 -0.50 -18.36 -10.95
N ASP A 35 0.17 -17.20 -10.89
CA ASP A 35 0.45 -16.42 -12.08
C ASP A 35 1.58 -17.10 -12.88
N SER A 36 1.22 -18.15 -13.63
CA SER A 36 2.11 -18.97 -14.44
C SER A 36 2.76 -18.20 -15.60
N ASN A 37 2.37 -16.94 -15.79
CA ASN A 37 2.86 -16.05 -16.85
C ASN A 37 3.68 -14.87 -16.31
N ALA A 38 3.96 -14.82 -15.00
CA ALA A 38 4.84 -13.79 -14.46
C ALA A 38 6.26 -13.95 -15.03
N THR A 39 6.79 -12.89 -15.64
CA THR A 39 8.13 -12.87 -16.21
C THR A 39 8.98 -11.78 -15.56
N HIS A 40 10.26 -12.09 -15.35
CA HIS A 40 11.27 -11.08 -15.05
C HIS A 40 11.43 -10.09 -16.21
N LEU A 41 11.97 -8.90 -15.93
CA LEU A 41 12.26 -7.90 -16.96
C LEU A 41 13.27 -8.40 -18.01
N THR A 42 14.02 -9.45 -17.70
CA THR A 42 14.95 -10.15 -18.59
C THR A 42 14.24 -11.14 -19.54
N GLY A 43 12.94 -11.38 -19.37
CA GLY A 43 12.14 -12.31 -20.15
C GLY A 43 12.09 -13.75 -19.61
N GLU A 44 12.77 -14.03 -18.51
CA GLU A 44 12.71 -15.35 -17.84
C GLU A 44 11.42 -15.52 -17.05
N LEU A 45 10.89 -16.75 -16.98
CA LEU A 45 9.72 -17.06 -16.15
C LEU A 45 10.08 -16.87 -14.67
N ALA A 46 9.26 -16.11 -13.94
CA ALA A 46 9.44 -15.89 -12.53
C ALA A 46 9.02 -17.12 -11.73
N THR A 47 9.82 -17.50 -10.74
CA THR A 47 9.41 -18.57 -9.82
C THR A 47 8.38 -18.04 -8.82
N LYS A 48 7.57 -18.93 -8.26
CA LYS A 48 6.60 -18.58 -7.20
C LYS A 48 7.26 -17.86 -6.02
N ASN A 49 8.49 -18.25 -5.68
CA ASN A 49 9.27 -17.60 -4.62
C ASN A 49 9.66 -16.16 -4.98
N ASP A 50 10.01 -15.89 -6.24
CA ASP A 50 10.34 -14.56 -6.72
C ASP A 50 9.14 -13.62 -6.67
N ILE A 51 7.96 -14.14 -7.05
CA ILE A 51 6.68 -13.41 -7.01
C ILE A 51 6.33 -13.03 -5.57
N ILE A 52 6.39 -14.00 -4.64
CA ILE A 52 6.10 -13.75 -3.22
C ILE A 52 7.09 -12.73 -2.65
N LYS A 53 8.39 -12.91 -2.90
CA LYS A 53 9.42 -11.98 -2.41
C LYS A 53 9.20 -10.56 -2.93
N SER A 54 8.90 -10.42 -4.22
CA SER A 54 8.62 -9.12 -4.84
C SER A 54 7.35 -8.49 -4.28
N THR A 55 6.33 -9.29 -3.99
CA THR A 55 5.09 -8.84 -3.36
C THR A 55 5.34 -8.34 -1.94
N ILE A 56 6.12 -9.06 -1.13
CA ILE A 56 6.52 -8.62 0.23
C ILE A 56 7.25 -7.27 0.16
N ILE A 57 8.23 -7.14 -0.73
CA ILE A 57 8.99 -5.88 -0.88
C ILE A 57 8.06 -4.75 -1.31
N THR A 58 7.13 -5.02 -2.23
CA THR A 58 6.18 -4.03 -2.71
C THR A 58 5.25 -3.54 -1.60
N LEU A 59 4.67 -4.45 -0.80
CA LEU A 59 3.71 -4.09 0.25
C LEU A 59 4.38 -3.42 1.45
N PHE A 60 5.53 -3.90 1.90
CA PHE A 60 6.14 -3.37 3.13
C PHE A 60 7.13 -2.22 2.91
N VAL A 61 7.61 -2.03 1.68
CA VAL A 61 8.60 -0.99 1.36
C VAL A 61 8.12 -0.12 0.21
N GLY A 62 7.77 -0.71 -0.92
CA GLY A 62 7.40 0.02 -2.14
C GLY A 62 6.20 0.97 -1.95
N LEU A 63 5.05 0.43 -1.58
CA LEU A 63 3.82 1.20 -1.36
C LEU A 63 3.94 2.18 -0.19
N PRO A 64 4.56 1.84 0.96
CA PRO A 64 4.83 2.80 2.01
C PRO A 64 5.72 3.97 1.57
N MET A 65 6.80 3.71 0.82
CA MET A 65 7.66 4.78 0.30
C MET A 65 6.91 5.65 -0.70
N LEU A 66 6.24 5.06 -1.69
CA LEU A 66 5.47 5.79 -2.69
C LEU A 66 4.35 6.61 -2.05
N GLY A 67 3.58 6.01 -1.15
CA GLY A 67 2.50 6.68 -0.44
C GLY A 67 3.01 7.79 0.47
N PHE A 68 4.20 7.63 1.05
CA PHE A 68 4.86 8.70 1.79
C PHE A 68 5.21 9.88 0.87
N PHE A 69 5.87 9.63 -0.27
CA PHE A 69 6.22 10.67 -1.24
C PHE A 69 4.97 11.37 -1.81
N PHE A 70 3.96 10.63 -2.25
CA PHE A 70 2.71 11.22 -2.74
C PHE A 70 2.00 12.02 -1.64
N GLY A 71 1.98 11.52 -0.40
CA GLY A 71 1.43 12.23 0.74
C GLY A 71 2.18 13.54 1.07
N LEU A 72 3.49 13.59 0.80
CA LEU A 72 4.28 14.82 0.87
C LEU A 72 3.90 15.81 -0.25
N PHE A 73 3.82 15.32 -1.50
CA PHE A 73 3.47 16.13 -2.67
C PHE A 73 2.06 16.74 -2.57
N VAL A 74 1.06 15.96 -2.20
CA VAL A 74 -0.33 16.44 -2.02
C VAL A 74 -0.39 17.56 -0.98
N ASN A 75 0.47 17.50 0.02
CA ASN A 75 0.50 18.48 1.11
C ASN A 75 1.34 19.72 0.82
N LEU A 76 2.16 19.77 -0.23
CA LEU A 76 2.97 20.95 -0.56
C LEU A 76 2.10 22.19 -0.87
N PHE A 77 0.88 21.98 -1.36
CA PHE A 77 0.00 23.07 -1.82
C PHE A 77 -0.92 23.69 -0.74
N PRO A 78 -1.63 22.94 0.13
CA PRO A 78 -2.73 23.55 0.89
C PRO A 78 -2.38 24.07 2.29
N TYR A 79 -1.26 23.68 2.92
CA TYR A 79 -1.04 23.99 4.34
C TYR A 79 0.38 24.46 4.71
N LYS A 80 0.79 25.66 4.27
CA LYS A 80 2.11 26.24 4.60
C LYS A 80 2.36 26.51 6.10
N LYS A 81 1.35 26.46 6.98
CA LYS A 81 1.44 26.92 8.38
C LYS A 81 1.29 25.85 9.48
N ALA A 82 1.18 24.56 9.15
CA ALA A 82 1.01 23.48 10.14
C ALA A 82 2.33 22.73 10.43
N LYS A 83 2.51 22.20 11.65
CA LYS A 83 3.70 21.43 12.06
C LYS A 83 3.86 20.17 11.20
N PHE A 84 5.12 19.87 10.85
CA PHE A 84 5.46 18.84 9.87
C PHE A 84 4.94 17.43 10.24
N SER A 85 5.11 17.01 11.49
CA SER A 85 4.74 15.66 11.95
C SER A 85 3.23 15.38 11.90
N GLU A 86 2.39 16.41 11.99
CA GLU A 86 0.94 16.24 12.12
C GLU A 86 0.23 16.25 10.77
N LYS A 87 0.75 17.06 9.85
CA LYS A 87 0.17 17.27 8.53
C LYS A 87 0.65 16.22 7.53
N TYR A 88 1.97 16.06 7.40
CA TYR A 88 2.56 15.21 6.37
C TYR A 88 2.35 13.74 6.69
N LEU A 89 2.56 13.33 7.95
CA LEU A 89 2.36 11.94 8.37
C LEU A 89 0.92 11.47 8.17
N ARG A 90 -0.07 12.33 8.49
CA ARG A 90 -1.49 12.01 8.29
C ARG A 90 -1.78 11.74 6.81
N SER A 91 -1.42 12.69 5.93
CA SER A 91 -1.68 12.52 4.51
C SER A 91 -0.94 11.33 3.94
N SER A 92 0.33 11.13 4.30
CA SER A 92 1.11 9.96 3.89
C SER A 92 0.44 8.66 4.30
N LEU A 93 -0.03 8.54 5.55
CA LEU A 93 -0.73 7.32 5.99
C LEU A 93 -2.04 7.07 5.23
N TYR A 94 -2.82 8.12 4.94
CA TYR A 94 -4.02 7.97 4.12
C TYR A 94 -3.67 7.58 2.67
N THR A 95 -2.64 8.18 2.09
CA THR A 95 -2.19 7.84 0.74
C THR A 95 -1.69 6.39 0.69
N ILE A 96 -0.89 5.95 1.67
CA ILE A 96 -0.44 4.56 1.78
C ILE A 96 -1.66 3.63 1.88
N LEU A 97 -2.64 3.96 2.73
CA LEU A 97 -3.86 3.16 2.87
C LEU A 97 -4.64 3.04 1.55
N VAL A 98 -4.74 4.12 0.79
CA VAL A 98 -5.40 4.12 -0.53
C VAL A 98 -4.63 3.22 -1.51
N LEU A 99 -3.31 3.37 -1.59
CA LEU A 99 -2.47 2.55 -2.48
C LEU A 99 -2.55 1.05 -2.14
N GLU A 100 -2.45 0.72 -0.85
CA GLU A 100 -2.63 -0.65 -0.34
C GLU A 100 -4.01 -1.21 -0.67
N SER A 101 -5.07 -0.40 -0.52
CA SER A 101 -6.44 -0.82 -0.84
C SER A 101 -6.61 -1.09 -2.33
N LEU A 102 -6.06 -0.23 -3.20
CA LEU A 102 -6.10 -0.43 -4.65
C LEU A 102 -5.36 -1.70 -5.06
N PHE A 103 -4.17 -1.90 -4.50
CA PHE A 103 -3.37 -3.09 -4.78
C PHE A 103 -4.09 -4.37 -4.30
N PHE A 104 -4.64 -4.35 -3.08
CA PHE A 104 -5.47 -5.44 -2.55
C PHE A 104 -6.65 -5.78 -3.45
N ILE A 105 -7.42 -4.78 -3.92
CA ILE A 105 -8.56 -5.01 -4.82
C ILE A 105 -8.09 -5.69 -6.11
N GLY A 106 -6.97 -5.26 -6.69
CA GLY A 106 -6.39 -5.87 -7.88
C GLY A 106 -6.02 -7.34 -7.66
N THR A 107 -5.29 -7.63 -6.57
CA THR A 107 -4.92 -8.99 -6.19
C THR A 107 -6.15 -9.85 -5.93
N PHE A 108 -7.14 -9.33 -5.18
CA PHE A 108 -8.36 -10.04 -4.85
C PHE A 108 -9.15 -10.43 -6.11
N ILE A 109 -9.33 -9.51 -7.06
CA ILE A 109 -10.01 -9.80 -8.33
C ILE A 109 -9.26 -10.90 -9.11
N GLY A 110 -7.92 -10.82 -9.14
CA GLY A 110 -7.08 -11.85 -9.76
C GLY A 110 -7.27 -13.22 -9.13
N SER A 111 -7.18 -13.31 -7.79
CA SER A 111 -7.38 -14.55 -7.04
C SER A 111 -8.76 -15.15 -7.24
N VAL A 112 -9.81 -14.32 -7.24
CA VAL A 112 -11.18 -14.78 -7.46
C VAL A 112 -11.34 -15.33 -8.88
N ARG A 113 -10.76 -14.69 -9.89
CA ARG A 113 -10.83 -15.16 -11.27
C ARG A 113 -10.20 -16.54 -11.43
N GLU A 114 -9.02 -16.77 -10.84
CA GLU A 114 -8.35 -18.06 -10.90
C GLU A 114 -9.11 -19.17 -10.17
N PHE A 115 -9.82 -18.85 -9.08
CA PHE A 115 -10.59 -19.84 -8.34
C PHE A 115 -11.79 -20.40 -9.14
N PHE A 116 -12.33 -19.64 -10.09
CA PHE A 116 -13.48 -20.03 -10.92
C PHE A 116 -13.10 -20.62 -12.30
N GLN A 117 -11.80 -20.76 -12.59
CA GLN A 117 -11.29 -21.44 -13.80
C GLN A 117 -10.89 -22.88 -13.49
#